data_AF-A0A7K3Y336-F1
#
_entry.id   AF-A0A7K3Y336-F1
#
_cell.length_a   1.000
_cell.length_b   1.000
_cell.length_c   1.000
_cell.angle_alpha   90.00
_cell.angle_beta   90.00
_cell.angle_gamma   90.00
#
_symmetry.space_group_name_H-M   'P 1'
#
loop_
_entity.id
_entity.type
_entity.pdbx_description
1 polymer ?
#
loop_
_entity_poly.entity_id
_entity_poly.type
_entity_poly.pdbx_seq_one_letter_code
_entity_poly.pdbx_strand_id
1 'polypeptide(L)'
;MKVFGIDIIKGSVRSRTRRPVYALCRMEDGEILGVDEVTGFRLQRILAAERPDILAVDSLQEIAADRSELYAFLQALPPSTKLVQVTGGERKETLGKVAARYNISFNKFDPHAEARTTAQVASLGAGVEVIAFENTTDIVVSRRRSPGRGGWSQNRYTRKIHGDVMQEARRIEDKLRGAGLDYEKKETKAFGGYSRVAFRVVAPRDMVPVSSSRGSDVQVRVAGRELDRIRFEPLSSRPRYLIVGLDPGTTTGIAALDLDGNLIHLSSSRQMAMSDIIEELYRAGKPLIIASDVQQMPYSVEKIRRAFNAIPYT
;
A
#
# COMPACT_ATOMS: atom_id res chain seq x y z
N MET A 1 11.92 -1.74 11.59
CA MET A 1 11.15 -1.37 10.39
C MET A 1 12.08 -0.91 9.30
N LYS A 2 12.05 -1.59 8.14
CA LYS A 2 12.86 -1.29 6.96
C LYS A 2 12.03 -0.54 5.93
N VAL A 3 12.42 0.69 5.61
CA VAL A 3 11.70 1.60 4.72
C VAL A 3 12.60 2.03 3.58
N PHE A 4 12.17 1.82 2.35
CA PHE A 4 12.86 2.32 1.17
C PHE A 4 12.10 3.50 0.59
N GLY A 5 12.80 4.57 0.24
CA GLY A 5 12.25 5.69 -0.51
C GLY A 5 12.89 5.75 -1.88
N ILE A 6 12.11 6.02 -2.92
CA ILE A 6 12.63 6.19 -4.27
C ILE A 6 12.16 7.50 -4.89
N ASP A 7 12.93 7.97 -5.87
CA ASP A 7 12.63 9.12 -6.73
C ASP A 7 13.29 8.92 -8.10
N ILE A 8 12.74 9.47 -9.19
CA ILE A 8 13.35 9.38 -10.52
C ILE A 8 14.49 10.41 -10.70
N ILE A 9 15.71 9.91 -10.92
CA ILE A 9 16.85 10.75 -11.33
C ILE A 9 16.73 11.18 -12.79
N LYS A 10 16.44 10.22 -13.68
CA LYS A 10 16.37 10.44 -15.13
C LYS A 10 15.58 9.35 -15.83
N GLY A 11 15.14 9.66 -17.05
CA GLY A 11 14.32 8.76 -17.83
C GLY A 11 12.85 8.81 -17.40
N SER A 12 12.05 7.86 -17.88
CA SER A 12 10.64 7.80 -17.53
C SER A 12 10.09 6.40 -17.73
N VAL A 13 9.16 5.99 -16.89
CA VAL A 13 8.37 4.75 -17.08
C VAL A 13 7.62 4.74 -18.41
N ARG A 14 7.21 5.92 -18.91
CA ARG A 14 6.54 6.09 -20.21
C ARG A 14 7.49 5.96 -21.40
N SER A 15 8.79 6.09 -21.19
CA SER A 15 9.77 6.08 -22.28
C SER A 15 10.21 4.66 -22.63
N ARG A 16 10.11 4.30 -23.91
CA ARG A 16 10.58 3.01 -24.42
C ARG A 16 12.10 2.95 -24.59
N THR A 17 12.76 4.09 -24.75
CA THR A 17 14.20 4.21 -25.05
C THR A 17 15.01 4.65 -23.84
N ARG A 18 14.47 5.53 -22.99
CA ARG A 18 15.15 6.03 -21.79
C ARG A 18 14.45 5.50 -20.54
N ARG A 19 14.80 4.27 -20.18
CA ARG A 19 14.30 3.63 -18.96
C ARG A 19 14.67 4.45 -17.71
N PRO A 20 13.81 4.44 -16.68
CA PRO A 20 14.04 5.23 -15.49
C PRO A 20 15.22 4.68 -14.69
N VAL A 21 15.97 5.62 -14.13
CA VAL A 21 16.98 5.37 -13.11
C VAL A 21 16.52 6.11 -11.85
N TYR A 22 16.56 5.39 -10.73
CA TYR A 22 16.00 5.82 -9.47
C TYR A 22 17.11 6.15 -8.47
N ALA A 23 16.90 7.19 -7.68
CA ALA A 23 17.53 7.30 -6.38
C ALA A 23 16.83 6.32 -5.45
N LEU A 24 17.58 5.52 -4.70
CA LEU A 24 17.05 4.58 -3.71
C LEU A 24 17.68 4.88 -2.37
N CYS A 25 16.88 5.45 -1.46
CA CYS A 25 17.23 5.58 -0.05
C CYS A 25 16.85 4.28 0.69
N ARG A 26 17.79 3.72 1.45
CA ARG A 26 17.52 2.62 2.38
C ARG A 26 17.57 3.14 3.81
N MET A 27 16.55 2.81 4.57
CA MET A 27 16.44 3.20 5.97
C MET A 27 15.98 2.00 6.81
N GLU A 28 16.55 1.86 8.00
CA GLU A 28 16.21 0.81 8.95
C GLU A 28 16.14 1.40 10.35
N ASP A 29 15.02 1.20 11.04
CA ASP A 29 14.77 1.68 12.41
C ASP A 29 15.01 3.19 12.62
N GLY A 30 14.74 3.98 11.58
CA GLY A 30 14.88 5.44 11.59
C GLY A 30 16.26 5.94 11.16
N GLU A 31 17.23 5.05 10.94
CA GLU A 31 18.57 5.39 10.48
C GLU A 31 18.72 5.19 8.96
N ILE A 32 19.29 6.19 8.28
CA ILE A 32 19.56 6.11 6.84
C ILE A 32 20.85 5.32 6.63
N LEU A 33 20.76 4.18 5.97
CA LEU A 33 21.90 3.32 5.65
C LEU A 33 22.67 3.80 4.41
N GLY A 34 21.97 4.44 3.47
CA GLY A 34 22.59 4.99 2.28
C GLY A 34 21.60 5.35 1.17
N VAL A 35 22.10 6.05 0.15
CA VAL A 35 21.35 6.41 -1.06
C VAL A 35 22.14 6.00 -2.29
N ASP A 36 21.57 5.12 -3.11
CA ASP A 36 22.20 4.61 -4.33
C ASP A 36 21.46 5.06 -5.58
N GLU A 37 22.16 5.15 -6.71
CA GLU A 37 21.54 5.19 -8.04
C GLU A 37 21.30 3.76 -8.56
N VAL A 38 20.06 3.42 -8.88
CA VAL A 38 19.67 2.08 -9.33
C VAL A 38 18.77 2.10 -10.56
N THR A 39 19.00 1.18 -11.49
CA THR A 39 18.06 0.93 -12.59
C THR A 39 16.80 0.23 -12.07
N GLY A 40 15.67 0.33 -12.78
CA GLY A 40 14.45 -0.40 -12.41
C GLY A 40 14.65 -1.91 -12.22
N PHE A 41 15.52 -2.55 -13.02
CA PHE A 41 15.86 -3.96 -12.85
C PHE A 41 16.63 -4.22 -11.55
N ARG A 42 17.61 -3.36 -11.21
CA ARG A 42 18.38 -3.47 -9.97
C ARG A 42 17.49 -3.21 -8.75
N LEU A 43 16.59 -2.23 -8.84
CA LEU A 43 15.58 -1.93 -7.82
C LEU A 43 14.72 -3.17 -7.52
N GLN A 44 14.15 -3.80 -8.55
CA GLN A 44 13.34 -5.02 -8.39
C GLN A 44 14.10 -6.16 -7.70
N ARG A 45 15.39 -6.34 -8.04
CA ARG A 45 16.24 -7.35 -7.38
C ARG A 45 16.50 -7.02 -5.91
N ILE A 46 16.75 -5.75 -5.60
CA ILE A 46 16.96 -5.27 -4.23
C ILE A 46 15.68 -5.46 -3.40
N LEU A 47 14.53 -5.04 -3.92
CA LEU A 47 13.23 -5.22 -3.24
C LEU A 47 12.94 -6.69 -2.95
N ALA A 48 13.18 -7.59 -3.92
CA ALA A 48 12.97 -9.02 -3.74
C ALA A 48 13.91 -9.67 -2.71
N ALA A 49 15.15 -9.17 -2.59
CA ALA A 49 16.16 -9.69 -1.69
C ALA A 49 16.03 -9.14 -0.26
N GLU A 50 15.87 -7.82 -0.14
CA GLU A 50 15.87 -7.12 1.15
C GLU A 50 14.47 -7.03 1.79
N ARG A 51 13.41 -7.18 0.98
CA ARG A 51 12.00 -7.22 1.42
C ARG A 51 11.64 -6.13 2.45
N PRO A 52 11.71 -4.84 2.07
CA PRO A 52 11.37 -3.76 2.99
C PRO A 52 9.91 -3.87 3.43
N ASP A 53 9.60 -3.36 4.62
CA ASP A 53 8.21 -3.24 5.10
C ASP A 53 7.44 -2.24 4.24
N ILE A 54 8.10 -1.14 3.87
CA ILE A 54 7.51 -0.06 3.06
C ILE A 54 8.44 0.29 1.90
N LEU A 55 7.86 0.41 0.70
CA LEU A 55 8.41 1.16 -0.42
C LEU A 55 7.60 2.46 -0.57
N ALA A 56 8.25 3.58 -0.31
CA ALA A 56 7.66 4.91 -0.36
C ALA A 56 8.02 5.62 -1.67
N VAL A 57 7.03 6.28 -2.26
CA VAL A 57 7.15 7.12 -3.46
C VAL A 57 6.48 8.47 -3.22
N ASP A 58 6.98 9.52 -3.85
CA ASP A 58 6.29 10.80 -3.87
C ASP A 58 5.06 10.75 -4.81
N SER A 59 5.14 9.97 -5.88
CA SER A 59 4.14 9.89 -6.95
C SER A 59 4.14 8.51 -7.59
N LEU A 60 2.95 7.91 -7.74
CA LEU A 60 2.82 6.63 -8.46
C LEU A 60 3.26 6.68 -9.93
N GLN A 61 3.34 7.88 -10.52
CA GLN A 61 3.80 8.06 -11.89
C GLN A 61 5.29 7.75 -12.06
N GLU A 62 6.04 7.68 -10.96
CA GLU A 62 7.46 7.32 -10.98
C GLU A 62 7.68 5.83 -11.27
N ILE A 63 6.72 4.99 -10.91
CA ILE A 63 6.84 3.53 -10.98
C ILE A 63 5.93 2.90 -12.03
N ALA A 64 4.88 3.61 -12.45
CA ALA A 64 3.91 3.11 -13.41
C ALA A 64 3.35 4.22 -14.30
N ALA A 65 3.28 3.98 -15.61
CA ALA A 65 2.65 4.89 -16.56
C ALA A 65 1.12 4.86 -16.49
N ASP A 66 0.56 3.70 -16.14
CA ASP A 66 -0.88 3.44 -16.09
C ASP A 66 -1.24 2.42 -14.99
N ARG A 67 -2.54 2.14 -14.90
CA ARG A 67 -3.10 1.22 -13.91
C ARG A 67 -2.54 -0.20 -14.04
N SER A 68 -2.41 -0.69 -15.27
CA SER A 68 -1.94 -2.06 -15.55
C SER A 68 -0.48 -2.23 -15.17
N GLU A 69 0.35 -1.23 -15.47
CA GLU A 69 1.75 -1.19 -15.03
C GLU A 69 1.86 -1.13 -13.51
N LEU A 70 0.98 -0.40 -12.82
CA LEU A 70 0.98 -0.34 -11.37
C LEU A 70 0.62 -1.69 -10.74
N TYR A 71 -0.39 -2.39 -11.26
CA TYR A 71 -0.70 -3.76 -10.80
C TYR A 71 0.48 -4.70 -11.04
N ALA A 72 1.12 -4.62 -12.21
CA ALA A 72 2.28 -5.45 -12.51
C ALA A 72 3.44 -5.16 -11.54
N PHE A 73 3.67 -3.89 -11.20
CA PHE A 73 4.67 -3.47 -10.23
C PHE A 73 4.36 -4.02 -8.83
N LEU A 74 3.14 -3.80 -8.33
CA LEU A 74 2.68 -4.30 -7.03
C LEU A 74 2.71 -5.83 -6.95
N GLN A 75 2.39 -6.50 -8.06
CA GLN A 75 2.44 -7.96 -8.15
C GLN A 75 3.88 -8.50 -8.10
N ALA A 76 4.86 -7.71 -8.54
CA ALA A 76 6.28 -8.05 -8.50
C ALA A 76 6.93 -7.78 -7.14
N LEU A 77 6.35 -6.88 -6.33
CA LEU A 77 6.81 -6.64 -4.96
C LEU A 77 6.74 -7.92 -4.10
N PRO A 78 7.61 -8.02 -3.07
CA PRO A 78 7.42 -8.99 -2.00
C PRO A 78 6.01 -8.85 -1.41
N PRO A 79 5.29 -9.96 -1.13
CA PRO A 79 3.91 -9.90 -0.67
C PRO A 79 3.69 -9.04 0.59
N SER A 80 4.68 -8.98 1.48
CA SER A 80 4.64 -8.22 2.73
C SER A 80 5.01 -6.74 2.57
N THR A 81 5.56 -6.33 1.42
CA THR A 81 6.00 -4.95 1.19
C THR A 81 4.83 -4.07 0.80
N LYS A 82 4.58 -3.03 1.58
CA LYS A 82 3.56 -2.02 1.30
C LYS A 82 4.10 -0.96 0.35
N LEU A 83 3.32 -0.59 -0.66
CA LEU A 83 3.61 0.60 -1.46
C LEU A 83 2.89 1.80 -0.85
N VAL A 84 3.63 2.86 -0.54
CA VAL A 84 3.11 4.07 0.11
C VAL A 84 3.34 5.29 -0.77
N GLN A 85 2.28 6.03 -1.08
CA GLN A 85 2.42 7.37 -1.67
C GLN A 85 2.41 8.40 -0.53
N VAL A 86 3.55 9.06 -0.29
CA VAL A 86 3.71 9.98 0.86
C VAL A 86 2.95 11.29 0.69
N THR A 87 2.68 11.68 -0.55
CA THR A 87 1.97 12.91 -0.92
C THR A 87 0.44 12.80 -0.83
N GLY A 88 -0.10 11.66 -0.38
CA GLY A 88 -1.54 11.42 -0.25
C GLY A 88 -2.15 10.62 -1.40
N GLY A 89 -3.46 10.38 -1.33
CA GLY A 89 -4.22 9.55 -2.27
C GLY A 89 -4.97 10.39 -3.30
N GLU A 90 -6.29 10.51 -3.12
CA GLU A 90 -7.17 11.27 -4.02
C GLU A 90 -6.87 12.77 -4.04
N ARG A 91 -6.56 13.35 -2.87
CA ARG A 91 -6.05 14.72 -2.76
C ARG A 91 -4.55 14.67 -2.51
N LYS A 92 -3.79 15.22 -3.46
CA LYS A 92 -2.34 15.24 -3.41
C LYS A 92 -1.83 16.56 -2.82
N GLU A 93 -0.79 16.44 -2.02
CA GLU A 93 0.01 17.55 -1.51
C GLU A 93 1.43 17.46 -2.08
N THR A 94 2.23 18.51 -1.93
CA THR A 94 3.64 18.43 -2.34
C THR A 94 4.45 17.70 -1.29
N LEU A 95 5.52 17.00 -1.70
CA LEU A 95 6.46 16.37 -0.76
C LEU A 95 7.00 17.39 0.25
N GLY A 96 7.29 18.62 -0.20
CA GLY A 96 7.70 19.72 0.68
C GLY A 96 6.71 20.05 1.80
N LYS A 97 5.39 20.08 1.51
CA LYS A 97 4.37 20.30 2.53
C LYS A 97 4.29 19.14 3.53
N VAL A 98 4.39 17.91 3.04
CA VAL A 98 4.38 16.71 3.90
C VAL A 98 5.61 16.70 4.81
N ALA A 99 6.80 16.95 4.26
CA ALA A 99 8.05 17.01 5.00
C ALA A 99 8.06 18.11 6.08
N ALA A 100 7.48 19.27 5.78
CA ALA A 100 7.37 20.38 6.73
C ALA A 100 6.63 20.01 8.02
N ARG A 101 5.57 19.17 7.94
CA ARG A 101 4.84 18.66 9.12
C ARG A 101 5.70 17.80 10.06
N TYR A 102 6.80 17.28 9.54
CA TYR A 102 7.77 16.49 10.29
C TYR A 102 9.06 17.29 10.58
N ASN A 103 9.06 18.60 10.35
CA ASN A 103 10.23 19.48 10.49
C ASN A 103 11.43 19.06 9.62
N ILE A 104 11.17 18.47 8.46
CA ILE A 104 12.20 18.04 7.51
C ILE A 104 12.31 19.07 6.39
N SER A 105 13.52 19.58 6.17
CA SER A 105 13.85 20.43 5.03
C SER A 105 14.80 19.70 4.09
N PHE A 106 14.63 19.92 2.79
CA PHE A 106 15.43 19.26 1.76
C PHE A 106 15.46 20.08 0.47
N ASN A 107 16.40 19.77 -0.41
CA ASN A 107 16.47 20.33 -1.75
C ASN A 107 15.56 19.55 -2.71
N LYS A 108 14.44 20.15 -3.12
CA LYS A 108 13.47 19.59 -4.08
C LYS A 108 13.97 19.46 -5.53
N PHE A 109 15.22 19.79 -5.78
CA PHE A 109 15.87 19.62 -7.09
C PHE A 109 16.95 18.53 -7.06
N ASP A 110 17.14 17.88 -5.90
CA ASP A 110 18.04 16.75 -5.73
C ASP A 110 17.23 15.46 -5.51
N PRO A 111 17.10 14.59 -6.53
CA PRO A 111 16.41 13.30 -6.43
C PRO A 111 16.90 12.44 -5.26
N HIS A 112 18.18 12.54 -4.88
CA HIS A 112 18.70 11.81 -3.71
C HIS A 112 18.13 12.36 -2.41
N ALA A 113 17.92 13.68 -2.31
CA ALA A 113 17.27 14.31 -1.18
C ALA A 113 15.77 14.02 -1.14
N GLU A 114 15.11 13.94 -2.30
CA GLU A 114 13.69 13.55 -2.40
C GLU A 114 13.48 12.10 -1.97
N ALA A 115 14.28 11.16 -2.47
CA ALA A 115 14.24 9.76 -2.05
C ALA A 115 14.49 9.60 -0.53
N ARG A 116 15.43 10.36 0.05
CA ARG A 116 15.68 10.38 1.51
C ARG A 116 14.45 10.88 2.27
N THR A 117 13.92 12.02 1.87
CA THR A 117 12.78 12.66 2.52
C THR A 117 11.56 11.75 2.47
N THR A 118 11.28 11.16 1.31
CA THR A 118 10.19 10.19 1.08
C THR A 118 10.30 8.99 2.03
N ALA A 119 11.50 8.42 2.20
CA ALA A 119 11.71 7.35 3.17
C ALA A 119 11.43 7.81 4.61
N GLN A 120 11.99 8.97 4.99
CA GLN A 120 11.86 9.52 6.34
C GLN A 120 10.40 9.78 6.73
N VAL A 121 9.65 10.53 5.92
CA VAL A 121 8.24 10.83 6.25
C VAL A 121 7.38 9.56 6.30
N ALA A 122 7.64 8.58 5.42
CA ALA A 122 6.94 7.30 5.46
C ALA A 122 7.21 6.53 6.76
N SER A 123 8.46 6.56 7.27
CA SER A 123 8.76 5.93 8.57
C SER A 123 8.11 6.61 9.77
N LEU A 124 7.78 7.89 9.64
CA LEU A 124 7.02 8.66 10.63
C LEU A 124 5.50 8.47 10.47
N GLY A 125 5.07 7.57 9.57
CA GLY A 125 3.67 7.22 9.34
C GLY A 125 2.94 8.14 8.36
N ALA A 126 3.66 8.97 7.60
CA ALA A 126 3.06 9.80 6.57
C ALA A 126 2.62 9.00 5.35
N GLY A 127 1.59 9.49 4.66
CA GLY A 127 1.14 8.96 3.38
C GLY A 127 0.01 7.95 3.46
N VAL A 128 -0.28 7.38 2.30
CA VAL A 128 -1.33 6.39 2.11
C VAL A 128 -0.77 5.13 1.48
N GLU A 129 -1.20 3.97 1.97
CA GLU A 129 -0.98 2.68 1.35
C GLU A 129 -1.81 2.56 0.08
N VAL A 130 -1.17 2.05 -0.98
CA VAL A 130 -1.78 1.84 -2.30
C VAL A 130 -2.28 0.41 -2.39
N ILE A 131 -3.60 0.24 -2.24
CA ILE A 131 -4.23 -1.09 -2.21
C ILE A 131 -4.84 -1.39 -3.57
N ALA A 132 -4.36 -2.47 -4.17
CA ALA A 132 -4.70 -2.87 -5.52
C ALA A 132 -5.26 -4.30 -5.60
N PHE A 133 -5.16 -5.08 -4.52
CA PHE A 133 -5.61 -6.47 -4.51
C PHE A 133 -6.75 -6.69 -3.52
N GLU A 134 -7.65 -7.58 -3.87
CA GLU A 134 -8.63 -8.13 -2.95
C GLU A 134 -7.95 -9.05 -1.93
N ASN A 135 -8.68 -9.42 -0.86
CA ASN A 135 -8.28 -10.49 0.07
C ASN A 135 -8.46 -11.89 -0.54
N THR A 136 -8.15 -12.03 -1.82
CA THR A 136 -8.27 -13.26 -2.61
C THR A 136 -7.02 -13.43 -3.47
N THR A 137 -6.47 -14.63 -3.49
CA THR A 137 -5.29 -14.97 -4.28
C THR A 137 -5.61 -16.09 -5.27
N ASP A 138 -5.30 -15.87 -6.53
CA ASP A 138 -5.41 -16.88 -7.58
C ASP A 138 -4.07 -17.62 -7.75
N ILE A 139 -4.11 -18.95 -7.63
CA ILE A 139 -2.97 -19.84 -7.92
C ILE A 139 -3.30 -20.65 -9.17
N VAL A 140 -2.50 -20.50 -10.22
CA VAL A 140 -2.67 -21.23 -11.47
C VAL A 140 -1.48 -22.13 -11.70
N VAL A 141 -1.73 -23.44 -11.69
CA VAL A 141 -0.79 -24.48 -12.09
C VAL A 141 -1.07 -24.83 -13.54
N SER A 142 -0.06 -24.72 -14.39
CA SER A 142 -0.24 -24.98 -15.83
C SER A 142 1.01 -25.58 -16.46
N ARG A 143 0.83 -26.17 -17.64
CA ARG A 143 1.93 -26.59 -18.51
C ARG A 143 2.78 -25.38 -18.88
N ARG A 144 4.10 -25.52 -18.80
CA ARG A 144 5.04 -24.53 -19.37
C ARG A 144 5.32 -24.81 -20.85
N ARG A 145 5.28 -26.08 -21.25
CA ARG A 145 5.58 -26.51 -22.62
C ARG A 145 4.30 -26.88 -23.37
N SER A 146 4.26 -26.52 -24.64
CA SER A 146 3.23 -26.98 -25.57
C SER A 146 3.72 -28.27 -26.24
N PRO A 147 2.94 -29.36 -26.22
CA PRO A 147 3.20 -30.50 -27.09
C PRO A 147 3.11 -30.02 -28.54
N GLY A 148 4.12 -30.32 -29.37
CA GLY A 148 4.15 -29.94 -30.79
C GLY A 148 3.11 -30.68 -31.66
N ARG A 149 3.30 -30.72 -32.99
CA ARG A 149 2.46 -31.52 -33.90
C ARG A 149 3.18 -32.82 -34.28
N GLY A 150 2.74 -33.97 -33.77
CA GLY A 150 3.17 -35.30 -34.22
C GLY A 150 4.43 -35.87 -33.54
N GLY A 151 4.54 -37.21 -33.55
CA GLY A 151 5.73 -37.96 -33.12
C GLY A 151 5.41 -39.25 -32.35
N TRP A 152 6.23 -40.28 -32.53
CA TRP A 152 6.06 -41.61 -31.89
C TRP A 152 6.04 -41.56 -30.35
N SER A 153 6.67 -40.56 -29.74
CA SER A 153 6.75 -40.37 -28.27
C SER A 153 5.82 -39.26 -27.73
N GLN A 154 5.01 -38.63 -28.57
CA GLN A 154 4.26 -37.44 -28.21
C GLN A 154 3.21 -37.67 -27.11
N ASN A 155 2.46 -38.77 -27.20
CA ASN A 155 1.44 -39.12 -26.20
C ASN A 155 2.07 -39.39 -24.83
N ARG A 156 3.24 -40.03 -24.81
CA ARG A 156 4.02 -40.27 -23.58
C ARG A 156 4.46 -38.95 -22.96
N TYR A 157 5.04 -38.05 -23.77
CA TYR A 157 5.50 -36.74 -23.32
C TYR A 157 4.35 -35.86 -22.80
N THR A 158 3.23 -35.84 -23.51
CA THR A 158 2.02 -35.09 -23.13
C THR A 158 1.43 -35.61 -21.83
N ARG A 159 1.35 -36.94 -21.67
CA ARG A 159 0.91 -37.60 -20.44
C ARG A 159 1.81 -37.27 -19.26
N LYS A 160 3.13 -37.28 -19.45
CA LYS A 160 4.09 -36.89 -18.43
C LYS A 160 3.81 -35.45 -17.94
N ILE A 161 3.75 -34.47 -18.85
CA ILE A 161 3.49 -33.07 -18.49
C ILE A 161 2.17 -32.90 -17.74
N HIS A 162 1.08 -33.53 -18.22
CA HIS A 162 -0.21 -33.44 -17.53
C HIS A 162 -0.21 -34.12 -16.16
N GLY A 163 0.54 -35.21 -16.03
CA GLY A 163 0.81 -35.86 -14.75
C GLY A 163 1.57 -34.93 -13.79
N ASP A 164 2.60 -34.24 -14.28
CA ASP A 164 3.39 -33.29 -13.48
C ASP A 164 2.52 -32.11 -13.00
N VAL A 165 1.64 -31.58 -13.85
CA VAL A 165 0.66 -30.54 -13.45
C VAL A 165 -0.26 -31.04 -12.34
N MET A 166 -0.74 -32.28 -12.44
CA MET A 166 -1.58 -32.89 -11.42
C MET A 166 -0.85 -33.09 -10.10
N GLN A 167 0.40 -33.56 -10.13
CA GLN A 167 1.22 -33.74 -8.94
C GLN A 167 1.49 -32.41 -8.24
N GLU A 168 1.90 -31.38 -8.98
CA GLU A 168 2.16 -30.06 -8.40
C GLU A 168 0.88 -29.42 -7.85
N ALA A 169 -0.26 -29.60 -8.52
CA ALA A 169 -1.54 -29.13 -8.00
C ALA A 169 -1.92 -29.81 -6.68
N ARG A 170 -1.72 -31.13 -6.54
CA ARG A 170 -1.97 -31.85 -5.28
C ARG A 170 -1.06 -31.34 -4.16
N ARG A 171 0.24 -31.15 -4.45
CA ARG A 171 1.20 -30.59 -3.49
C ARG A 171 0.82 -29.19 -3.02
N ILE A 172 0.33 -28.33 -3.92
CA ILE A 172 -0.19 -27.01 -3.57
C ILE A 172 -1.45 -27.14 -2.70
N GLU A 173 -2.35 -28.04 -3.07
CA GLU A 173 -3.57 -28.31 -2.32
C GLU A 173 -3.27 -28.74 -0.87
N ASP A 174 -2.31 -29.64 -0.68
CA ASP A 174 -1.88 -30.10 0.64
C ASP A 174 -1.32 -28.94 1.49
N LYS A 175 -0.56 -28.01 0.87
CA LYS A 175 -0.06 -26.82 1.55
C LYS A 175 -1.18 -25.87 1.98
N LEU A 176 -2.18 -25.67 1.13
CA LEU A 176 -3.32 -24.80 1.43
C LEU A 176 -4.16 -25.39 2.58
N ARG A 177 -4.45 -26.70 2.52
CA ARG A 177 -5.14 -27.42 3.59
C ARG A 177 -4.35 -27.41 4.89
N GLY A 178 -3.04 -27.64 4.82
CA GLY A 178 -2.16 -27.61 5.98
C GLY A 178 -2.07 -26.23 6.65
N ALA A 179 -2.30 -25.16 5.90
CA ALA A 179 -2.38 -23.78 6.41
C ALA A 179 -3.81 -23.37 6.85
N GLY A 180 -4.81 -24.25 6.70
CA GLY A 180 -6.20 -23.95 7.05
C GLY A 180 -6.85 -22.88 6.17
N LEU A 181 -6.38 -22.72 4.92
CA LEU A 181 -6.92 -21.71 4.00
C LEU A 181 -8.08 -22.26 3.18
N ASP A 182 -9.18 -21.52 3.12
CA ASP A 182 -10.31 -21.84 2.26
C ASP A 182 -9.98 -21.56 0.79
N TYR A 183 -10.37 -22.48 -0.10
CA TYR A 183 -10.17 -22.31 -1.52
C TYR A 183 -11.23 -23.00 -2.39
N GLU A 184 -11.50 -22.41 -3.55
CA GLU A 184 -12.20 -23.06 -4.66
C GLU A 184 -11.18 -23.66 -5.63
N LYS A 185 -11.42 -24.88 -6.12
CA LYS A 185 -10.53 -25.57 -7.07
C LYS A 185 -11.24 -25.85 -8.39
N LYS A 186 -10.62 -25.45 -9.49
CA LYS A 186 -11.08 -25.72 -10.87
C LYS A 186 -10.04 -26.50 -11.65
N GLU A 187 -10.42 -27.69 -12.09
CA GLU A 187 -9.54 -28.62 -12.82
C GLU A 187 -9.90 -28.65 -14.31
N THR A 188 -8.88 -28.57 -15.17
CA THR A 188 -9.04 -28.79 -16.61
C THR A 188 -8.43 -30.15 -16.96
N LYS A 189 -9.28 -31.17 -17.12
CA LYS A 189 -8.87 -32.55 -17.44
C LYS A 189 -8.20 -32.61 -18.81
N ALA A 190 -7.15 -33.42 -18.91
CA ALA A 190 -6.45 -33.71 -20.15
C ALA A 190 -5.93 -35.15 -20.15
N PHE A 191 -5.34 -35.60 -21.26
CA PHE A 191 -4.86 -36.96 -21.40
C PHE A 191 -3.84 -37.32 -20.30
N GLY A 192 -4.24 -38.21 -19.39
CA GLY A 192 -3.41 -38.72 -18.30
C GLY A 192 -3.13 -37.77 -17.13
N GLY A 193 -3.87 -36.67 -17.00
CA GLY A 193 -3.72 -35.71 -15.90
C GLY A 193 -4.50 -34.42 -16.11
N TYR A 194 -3.92 -33.28 -15.74
CA TYR A 194 -4.52 -31.97 -15.95
C TYR A 194 -3.69 -31.11 -16.90
N SER A 195 -4.34 -30.33 -17.76
CA SER A 195 -3.65 -29.28 -18.54
C SER A 195 -3.47 -28.01 -17.71
N ARG A 196 -4.40 -27.74 -16.79
CA ARG A 196 -4.42 -26.59 -15.89
C ARG A 196 -5.23 -26.90 -14.64
N VAL A 197 -4.75 -26.44 -13.50
CA VAL A 197 -5.52 -26.38 -12.25
C VAL A 197 -5.46 -24.95 -11.73
N ALA A 198 -6.60 -24.40 -11.34
CA ALA A 198 -6.70 -23.09 -10.72
C ALA A 198 -7.28 -23.22 -9.32
N PHE A 199 -6.66 -22.54 -8.36
CA PHE A 199 -7.17 -22.37 -7.01
C PHE A 199 -7.51 -20.90 -6.81
N ARG A 200 -8.67 -20.62 -6.25
CA ARG A 200 -9.03 -19.30 -5.73
C ARG A 200 -9.03 -19.40 -4.22
N VAL A 201 -8.03 -18.80 -3.59
CA VAL A 201 -7.81 -18.87 -2.14
C VAL A 201 -8.36 -17.61 -1.50
N VAL A 202 -9.19 -17.77 -0.46
CA VAL A 202 -9.76 -16.65 0.30
C VAL A 202 -8.74 -16.17 1.34
N ALA A 203 -7.62 -15.65 0.83
CA ALA A 203 -6.55 -15.08 1.64
C ALA A 203 -5.72 -14.08 0.81
N PRO A 204 -5.16 -13.05 1.45
CA PRO A 204 -4.18 -12.17 0.82
C PRO A 204 -2.88 -12.93 0.50
N ARG A 205 -2.10 -12.38 -0.44
CA ARG A 205 -0.95 -13.08 -1.05
C ARG A 205 0.18 -13.40 -0.07
N ASP A 206 0.36 -12.58 0.95
CA ASP A 206 1.34 -12.75 2.02
C ASP A 206 1.04 -13.93 2.95
N MET A 207 -0.24 -14.26 3.11
CA MET A 207 -0.70 -15.41 3.90
C MET A 207 -0.66 -16.74 3.13
N VAL A 208 -0.50 -16.69 1.80
CA VAL A 208 -0.50 -17.89 0.95
C VAL A 208 0.89 -18.56 0.95
N PRO A 209 1.02 -19.83 1.40
CA PRO A 209 2.31 -20.53 1.55
C PRO A 209 2.90 -21.05 0.23
N VAL A 210 2.52 -20.43 -0.89
CA VAL A 210 2.89 -20.83 -2.24
C VAL A 210 3.43 -19.63 -2.98
N SER A 211 4.62 -19.78 -3.55
CA SER A 211 5.25 -18.76 -4.40
C SER A 211 5.10 -19.10 -5.88
N SER A 212 5.15 -18.07 -6.72
CA SER A 212 5.25 -18.27 -8.16
C SER A 212 6.56 -19.00 -8.49
N SER A 213 6.49 -20.00 -9.36
CA SER A 213 7.65 -20.79 -9.76
C SER A 213 7.55 -21.23 -11.22
N ARG A 214 8.70 -21.44 -11.86
CA ARG A 214 8.79 -21.96 -13.22
C ARG A 214 9.71 -23.17 -13.24
N GLY A 215 9.12 -24.35 -13.33
CA GLY A 215 9.84 -25.61 -13.50
C GLY A 215 10.18 -25.89 -14.97
N SER A 216 10.66 -27.10 -15.22
CA SER A 216 10.95 -27.61 -16.57
C SER A 216 9.69 -27.74 -17.42
N ASP A 217 8.67 -28.38 -16.84
CA ASP A 217 7.44 -28.83 -17.52
C ASP A 217 6.19 -28.11 -17.00
N VAL A 218 6.22 -27.66 -15.75
CA VAL A 218 5.11 -27.00 -15.03
C VAL A 218 5.50 -25.59 -14.64
N GLN A 219 4.53 -24.68 -14.62
CA GLN A 219 4.65 -23.36 -14.02
C GLN A 219 3.51 -23.13 -13.03
N VAL A 220 3.84 -22.44 -11.94
CA VAL A 220 2.90 -21.98 -10.92
C VAL A 220 2.90 -20.46 -10.95
N ARG A 221 1.75 -19.86 -11.19
CA ARG A 221 1.54 -18.42 -11.10
C ARG A 221 0.66 -18.13 -9.90
N VAL A 222 1.16 -17.32 -8.98
CA VAL A 222 0.43 -16.82 -7.81
C VAL A 222 0.22 -15.33 -8.00
N ALA A 223 -1.02 -14.89 -8.04
CA ALA A 223 -1.38 -13.50 -8.24
C ALA A 223 -2.49 -13.06 -7.27
N GLY A 224 -2.36 -11.86 -6.71
CA GLY A 224 -3.47 -11.24 -5.99
C GLY A 224 -4.55 -10.86 -7.00
N ARG A 225 -5.82 -11.03 -6.63
CA ARG A 225 -6.91 -10.64 -7.52
C ARG A 225 -7.03 -9.11 -7.54
N GLU A 226 -6.97 -8.54 -8.74
CA GLU A 226 -7.06 -7.09 -8.95
C GLU A 226 -8.41 -6.54 -8.47
N LEU A 227 -8.37 -5.46 -7.67
CA LEU A 227 -9.53 -4.64 -7.37
C LEU A 227 -9.96 -3.85 -8.62
N ASP A 228 -11.26 -3.66 -8.80
CA ASP A 228 -11.80 -2.82 -9.89
C ASP A 228 -11.23 -1.39 -9.90
N ARG A 229 -10.91 -0.87 -8.71
CA ARG A 229 -10.31 0.44 -8.48
C ARG A 229 -9.25 0.35 -7.39
N ILE A 230 -8.15 1.07 -7.59
CA ILE A 230 -7.13 1.28 -6.56
C ILE A 230 -7.75 2.05 -5.40
N ARG A 231 -7.49 1.58 -4.18
CA ARG A 231 -7.89 2.24 -2.93
C ARG A 231 -6.66 2.83 -2.26
N PHE A 232 -6.89 3.89 -1.49
CA PHE A 232 -5.86 4.54 -0.69
C PHE A 232 -6.27 4.52 0.77
N GLU A 233 -5.47 3.91 1.62
CA GLU A 233 -5.72 3.84 3.06
C GLU A 233 -4.59 4.54 3.83
N PRO A 234 -4.88 5.36 4.85
CA PRO A 234 -3.83 6.01 5.65
C PRO A 234 -2.85 5.00 6.25
N LEU A 235 -1.54 5.24 6.08
CA LEU A 235 -0.50 4.33 6.60
C LEU A 235 -0.52 4.25 8.13
N SER A 236 -0.73 5.38 8.78
CA SER A 236 -0.96 5.48 10.22
C SER A 236 -2.45 5.68 10.48
N SER A 237 -3.06 4.74 11.21
CA SER A 237 -4.39 4.90 11.80
C SER A 237 -4.41 5.83 13.02
N ARG A 238 -3.26 6.40 13.44
CA ARG A 238 -3.27 7.39 14.52
C ARG A 238 -4.09 8.57 14.05
N PRO A 239 -5.23 8.85 14.71
CA PRO A 239 -6.08 9.96 14.33
C PRO A 239 -5.26 11.24 14.45
N ARG A 240 -5.30 12.06 13.40
CA ARG A 240 -4.55 13.32 13.31
C ARG A 240 -4.87 14.15 14.54
N TYR A 241 -3.88 14.57 15.31
CA TYR A 241 -4.16 15.34 16.52
C TYR A 241 -4.63 16.76 16.17
N LEU A 242 -5.64 17.24 16.88
CA LEU A 242 -6.28 18.51 16.59
C LEU A 242 -6.22 19.50 17.76
N ILE A 243 -6.06 20.77 17.43
CA ILE A 243 -6.36 21.91 18.29
C ILE A 243 -7.70 22.46 17.81
N VAL A 244 -8.73 22.39 18.65
CA VAL A 244 -10.10 22.72 18.26
C VAL A 244 -10.56 23.97 19.00
N GLY A 245 -10.92 25.03 18.28
CA GLY A 245 -11.69 26.15 18.82
C GLY A 245 -13.19 25.89 18.69
N LEU A 246 -13.92 26.05 19.79
CA LEU A 246 -15.38 25.98 19.82
C LEU A 246 -15.95 27.32 20.32
N ASP A 247 -16.81 27.93 19.51
CA ASP A 247 -17.64 29.06 19.91
C ASP A 247 -19.09 28.56 20.10
N PRO A 248 -19.59 28.42 21.34
CA PRO A 248 -20.91 27.86 21.62
C PRO A 248 -22.06 28.90 21.58
N GLY A 249 -21.90 30.04 20.91
CA GLY A 249 -22.94 31.06 20.76
C GLY A 249 -24.22 30.60 20.03
N THR A 250 -25.06 31.57 19.60
CA THR A 250 -26.31 31.27 18.84
C THR A 250 -26.07 30.53 17.52
N THR A 251 -24.85 30.62 17.01
CA THR A 251 -24.34 29.80 15.91
C THR A 251 -23.09 29.13 16.44
N THR A 252 -23.09 27.80 16.57
CA THR A 252 -21.91 27.08 17.03
C THR A 252 -20.87 27.07 15.92
N GLY A 253 -19.69 27.62 16.20
CA GLY A 253 -18.53 27.59 15.31
C GLY A 253 -17.54 26.51 15.73
N ILE A 254 -17.04 25.74 14.78
CA ILE A 254 -15.98 24.75 14.97
C ILE A 254 -14.82 25.10 14.06
N ALA A 255 -13.64 25.30 14.64
CA ALA A 255 -12.39 25.38 13.89
C ALA A 255 -11.43 24.32 14.43
N ALA A 256 -11.01 23.36 13.60
CA ALA A 256 -10.01 22.38 13.97
C ALA A 256 -8.74 22.59 13.16
N LEU A 257 -7.62 22.76 13.87
CA LEU A 257 -6.28 22.88 13.31
C LEU A 257 -5.49 21.61 13.62
N ASP A 258 -4.57 21.22 12.75
CA ASP A 258 -3.53 20.26 13.16
C ASP A 258 -2.47 20.94 14.05
N LEU A 259 -1.53 20.16 14.57
CA LEU A 259 -0.46 20.68 15.44
C LEU A 259 0.51 21.63 14.72
N ASP A 260 0.49 21.65 13.39
CA ASP A 260 1.27 22.56 12.56
C ASP A 260 0.49 23.85 12.24
N GLY A 261 -0.74 23.99 12.74
CA GLY A 261 -1.60 25.15 12.54
C GLY A 261 -2.36 25.17 11.20
N ASN A 262 -2.40 24.06 10.46
CA ASN A 262 -3.20 23.99 9.24
C ASN A 262 -4.69 23.78 9.59
N LEU A 263 -5.57 24.52 8.93
CA LEU A 263 -7.01 24.35 9.08
C LEU A 263 -7.47 23.03 8.46
N ILE A 264 -7.90 22.11 9.32
CA ILE A 264 -8.39 20.77 8.96
C ILE A 264 -9.90 20.78 8.78
N HIS A 265 -10.61 21.49 9.64
CA HIS A 265 -12.06 21.56 9.62
C HIS A 265 -12.54 22.95 10.03
N LEU A 266 -13.52 23.47 9.31
CA LEU A 266 -14.19 24.71 9.63
C LEU A 266 -15.67 24.57 9.30
N SER A 267 -16.53 24.66 10.30
CA SER A 267 -17.97 24.60 10.13
C SER A 267 -18.66 25.56 11.10
N SER A 268 -19.87 25.98 10.73
CA SER A 268 -20.74 26.74 11.64
C SER A 268 -22.20 26.38 11.39
N SER A 269 -22.99 26.28 12.45
CA SER A 269 -24.42 25.97 12.35
C SER A 269 -25.21 26.51 13.54
N ARG A 270 -26.44 26.93 13.27
CA ARG A 270 -27.41 27.35 14.30
C ARG A 270 -28.12 26.17 14.98
N GLN A 271 -28.00 24.96 14.42
CA GLN A 271 -28.72 23.76 14.87
C GLN A 271 -27.78 22.54 14.91
N MET A 272 -26.60 22.66 15.53
CA MET A 272 -25.72 21.51 15.77
C MET A 272 -26.05 20.86 17.12
N ALA A 273 -26.36 19.56 17.12
CA ALA A 273 -26.37 18.81 18.35
C ALA A 273 -24.93 18.45 18.76
N MET A 274 -24.70 18.24 20.05
CA MET A 274 -23.38 17.90 20.57
C MET A 274 -22.82 16.59 20.00
N SER A 275 -23.70 15.63 19.68
CA SER A 275 -23.35 14.39 18.98
C SER A 275 -22.73 14.65 17.61
N ASP A 276 -23.28 15.62 16.88
CA ASP A 276 -22.85 15.95 15.52
C ASP A 276 -21.47 16.59 15.56
N ILE A 277 -21.22 17.46 16.55
CA ILE A 277 -19.90 18.06 16.80
C ILE A 277 -18.86 16.98 17.10
N ILE A 278 -19.20 16.02 17.97
CA ILE A 278 -18.31 14.91 18.31
C ILE A 278 -18.02 14.06 17.06
N GLU A 279 -19.03 13.76 16.25
CA GLU A 279 -18.86 12.98 15.03
C GLU A 279 -18.01 13.71 13.98
N GLU A 280 -18.26 15.00 13.76
CA GLU A 280 -17.45 15.86 12.88
C GLU A 280 -15.99 15.87 13.31
N LEU A 281 -15.73 16.05 14.61
CA LEU A 281 -14.38 16.03 15.15
C LEU A 281 -13.71 14.67 15.03
N TYR A 282 -14.42 13.56 15.28
CA TYR A 282 -13.91 12.21 15.08
C TYR A 282 -13.48 11.93 13.63
N ARG A 283 -14.25 12.44 12.65
CA ARG A 283 -13.90 12.33 11.23
C ARG A 283 -12.69 13.20 10.88
N ALA A 284 -12.56 14.37 11.51
CA ALA A 284 -11.45 15.28 11.28
C ALA A 284 -10.14 14.78 11.93
N GLY A 285 -10.21 14.11 13.09
CA GLY A 285 -9.05 13.66 13.84
C GLY A 285 -9.33 13.41 15.32
N LYS A 286 -8.29 13.47 16.16
CA LYS A 286 -8.39 13.35 17.62
C LYS A 286 -8.06 14.69 18.27
N PRO A 287 -9.04 15.41 18.82
CA PRO A 287 -8.79 16.62 19.62
C PRO A 287 -7.82 16.34 20.78
N LEU A 288 -6.68 17.03 20.79
CA LEU A 288 -5.77 17.11 21.94
C LEU A 288 -6.05 18.32 22.80
N ILE A 289 -6.38 19.45 22.17
CA ILE A 289 -6.70 20.71 22.85
C ILE A 289 -8.08 21.14 22.39
N ILE A 290 -8.94 21.51 23.34
CA ILE A 290 -10.20 22.21 23.03
C ILE A 290 -10.14 23.59 23.69
N ALA A 291 -10.22 24.61 22.86
CA ALA A 291 -10.18 26.01 23.20
C ALA A 291 -11.60 26.61 23.16
N SER A 292 -11.89 27.49 24.13
CA SER A 292 -13.06 28.36 24.14
C SER A 292 -12.60 29.81 24.24
N ASP A 293 -13.37 30.74 23.70
CA ASP A 293 -13.12 32.19 23.72
C ASP A 293 -13.51 32.88 25.05
N VAL A 294 -13.98 32.14 26.05
CA VAL A 294 -14.44 32.67 27.34
C VAL A 294 -13.63 32.13 28.51
N GLN A 295 -13.46 32.97 29.54
CA GLN A 295 -12.64 32.67 30.72
C GLN A 295 -13.06 31.40 31.48
N GLN A 296 -14.35 31.08 31.51
CA GLN A 296 -14.85 29.81 32.03
C GLN A 296 -15.46 29.02 30.89
N MET A 297 -14.85 27.87 30.58
CA MET A 297 -15.29 27.00 29.49
C MET A 297 -16.78 26.64 29.65
N PRO A 298 -17.63 26.92 28.64
CA PRO A 298 -19.05 26.64 28.73
C PRO A 298 -19.33 25.16 28.86
N TYR A 299 -20.43 24.81 29.54
CA TYR A 299 -20.75 23.41 29.85
C TYR A 299 -20.83 22.48 28.62
N SER A 300 -21.32 23.00 27.49
CA SER A 300 -21.36 22.28 26.21
C SER A 300 -19.96 21.95 25.68
N VAL A 301 -19.04 22.92 25.73
CA VAL A 301 -17.64 22.77 25.31
C VAL A 301 -16.89 21.82 26.25
N GLU A 302 -17.11 21.94 27.56
CA GLU A 302 -16.51 21.07 28.57
C GLU A 302 -16.94 19.60 28.40
N LYS A 303 -18.20 19.34 28.01
CA LYS A 303 -18.66 17.98 27.68
C LYS A 303 -17.95 17.40 26.46
N ILE A 304 -17.81 18.17 25.40
CA ILE A 304 -17.10 17.75 24.18
C ILE A 304 -15.63 17.47 24.52
N ARG A 305 -14.97 18.36 25.28
CA ARG A 305 -13.60 18.17 25.77
C ARG A 305 -13.42 16.85 26.52
N ARG A 306 -14.35 16.54 27.45
CA ARG A 306 -14.33 15.28 28.20
C ARG A 306 -14.52 14.05 27.32
N ALA A 307 -15.37 14.13 26.29
CA ALA A 307 -15.58 13.02 25.36
C ALA A 307 -14.28 12.60 24.62
N PHE A 308 -13.37 13.55 24.39
CA PHE A 308 -12.08 13.30 23.75
C PHE A 308 -10.89 13.17 24.73
N ASN A 309 -11.12 13.37 26.03
CA ASN A 309 -10.06 13.50 27.04
C ASN A 309 -9.01 14.56 26.65
N ALA A 310 -9.47 15.69 26.10
CA ALA A 310 -8.62 16.77 25.61
C ALA A 310 -8.22 17.76 26.72
N ILE A 311 -7.11 18.46 26.54
CA ILE A 311 -6.63 19.53 27.42
C ILE A 311 -7.51 20.78 27.20
N PRO A 312 -8.04 21.41 28.26
CA PRO A 312 -8.79 22.66 28.13
C PRO A 312 -7.85 23.84 27.85
N TYR A 313 -8.30 24.76 27.01
CA TYR A 313 -7.69 26.08 26.81
C TYR A 313 -8.78 27.15 26.81
N THR A 314 -8.55 28.28 27.47
CA THR A 314 -9.50 29.40 27.63
C THR A 314 -8.74 30.70 27.60
#